data_AF-A0A511MEH6-F1
#
_entry.id   AF-A0A511MEH6-F1
#
_cell.length_a   1.000
_cell.length_b   1.000
_cell.length_c   1.000
_cell.angle_alpha   90.00
_cell.angle_beta   90.00
_cell.angle_gamma   90.00
#
_symmetry.space_group_name_H-M   'P 1'
#
loop_
_entity.id
_entity.type
_entity.pdbx_description
1 polymer ?
#
loop_
_entity_poly.entity_id
_entity_poly.type
_entity_poly.pdbx_seq_one_letter_code
_entity_poly.pdbx_strand_id
1 'polypeptide(L)'
;MPDSDIRYQTYDEVLVKLAADPGARITHAEARTIAWRWFTDYYGGTPWNGEEFFSLAHWCDGGPHAEQIARSQLAAEAARLLAEVRDPAIATRWHTWDPAGDPHTAALAVAAMAEFLHAGAGQHG
;
A
#
# COMPACT_ATOMS: atom_id res chain seq x y z
N MET A 1 4.89 -19.26 -23.72
CA MET A 1 3.71 -19.02 -22.86
C MET A 1 4.24 -18.46 -21.57
N PRO A 2 3.99 -17.19 -21.21
CA PRO A 2 4.41 -16.69 -19.91
C PRO A 2 3.44 -17.19 -18.84
N ASP A 3 3.99 -17.70 -17.75
CA ASP A 3 3.34 -18.24 -16.55
C ASP A 3 2.20 -17.33 -16.04
N SER A 4 0.97 -17.75 -16.32
CA SER A 4 -0.27 -17.12 -15.86
C SER A 4 -0.66 -17.51 -14.43
N ASP A 5 0.29 -17.91 -13.58
CA ASP A 5 0.01 -18.57 -12.29
C ASP A 5 0.54 -17.83 -11.04
N ILE A 6 0.89 -16.54 -11.19
CA ILE A 6 0.81 -15.63 -10.04
C ILE A 6 -0.64 -15.15 -10.00
N ARG A 7 -1.52 -15.91 -9.34
CA ARG A 7 -2.84 -15.37 -8.96
C ARG A 7 -2.56 -14.08 -8.19
N TYR A 8 -2.93 -12.95 -8.78
CA TYR A 8 -2.81 -11.64 -8.15
C TYR A 8 -3.49 -11.72 -6.81
N GLN A 9 -2.70 -11.70 -5.74
CA GLN A 9 -3.25 -11.63 -4.40
C GLN A 9 -4.03 -10.33 -4.32
N THR A 10 -5.35 -10.42 -4.12
CA THR A 10 -6.19 -9.23 -4.18
C THR A 10 -6.02 -8.43 -2.90
N TYR A 11 -6.26 -7.13 -2.97
CA TYR A 11 -6.26 -6.29 -1.77
C TYR A 11 -7.18 -6.85 -0.67
N ASP A 12 -8.32 -7.41 -1.06
CA ASP A 12 -9.29 -8.02 -0.16
C ASP A 12 -8.71 -9.22 0.60
N GLU A 13 -7.88 -10.05 -0.04
CA GLU A 13 -7.19 -11.16 0.64
C GLU A 13 -6.19 -10.64 1.68
N VAL A 14 -5.52 -9.52 1.41
CA VAL A 14 -4.62 -8.86 2.36
C VAL A 14 -5.42 -8.29 3.54
N LEU A 15 -6.59 -7.70 3.28
CA LEU A 15 -7.49 -7.21 4.33
C LEU A 15 -8.01 -8.36 5.20
N VAL A 16 -8.48 -9.46 4.61
CA VAL A 16 -8.97 -10.63 5.37
C VAL A 16 -7.88 -11.21 6.27
N LYS A 17 -6.65 -11.33 5.73
CA LYS A 17 -5.48 -11.78 6.48
C LYS A 17 -5.21 -10.88 7.69
N LEU A 18 -5.17 -9.56 7.50
CA LEU A 18 -4.88 -8.60 8.57
C LEU A 18 -6.04 -8.39 9.55
N ALA A 19 -7.28 -8.59 9.10
CA ALA A 19 -8.45 -8.61 9.98
C ALA A 19 -8.43 -9.85 10.90
N ALA A 20 -7.96 -10.99 10.40
CA ALA A 20 -7.83 -12.21 11.19
C ALA A 20 -6.62 -12.19 12.13
N ASP A 21 -5.50 -11.61 11.71
CA ASP A 21 -4.29 -11.42 12.50
C ASP A 21 -3.63 -10.06 12.18
N PRO A 22 -3.90 -9.02 12.99
CA PRO A 22 -3.31 -7.69 12.79
C PRO A 22 -1.78 -7.64 12.86
N GLY A 23 -1.13 -8.67 13.41
CA GLY A 23 0.33 -8.80 13.48
C GLY A 23 0.94 -9.61 12.34
N ALA A 24 0.14 -10.08 11.39
CA ALA A 24 0.61 -10.92 10.30
C ALA A 24 1.62 -10.16 9.44
N ARG A 25 2.79 -10.78 9.22
CA ARG A 25 3.79 -10.23 8.29
C ARG A 25 3.24 -10.22 6.87
N ILE A 26 3.49 -9.12 6.17
CA ILE A 26 3.16 -9.01 4.76
C ILE A 26 4.36 -9.24 3.85
N THR A 27 4.11 -9.68 2.64
CA THR A 27 5.10 -9.87 1.58
C THR A 27 5.30 -8.58 0.79
N HIS A 28 6.35 -8.55 -0.05
CA HIS A 28 6.59 -7.44 -0.96
C HIS A 28 5.43 -7.21 -1.95
N ALA A 29 4.82 -8.30 -2.44
CA ALA A 29 3.67 -8.21 -3.34
C ALA A 29 2.44 -7.64 -2.62
N GLU A 30 2.14 -8.11 -1.41
CA GLU A 30 1.04 -7.58 -0.58
C GLU A 30 1.25 -6.08 -0.26
N ALA A 31 2.49 -5.69 0.07
CA ALA A 31 2.83 -4.29 0.32
C ALA A 31 2.60 -3.41 -0.93
N ARG A 32 2.94 -3.90 -2.13
CA ARG A 32 2.63 -3.19 -3.39
C ARG A 32 1.13 -3.11 -3.66
N THR A 33 0.40 -4.19 -3.43
CA THR A 33 -1.06 -4.23 -3.62
C THR A 33 -1.76 -3.21 -2.73
N ILE A 34 -1.32 -3.04 -1.48
CA ILE A 34 -1.86 -2.02 -0.55
C ILE A 34 -1.66 -0.61 -1.11
N ALA A 35 -0.43 -0.26 -1.52
CA ALA A 35 -0.14 1.04 -2.11
C ALA A 35 -0.96 1.27 -3.40
N TRP A 36 -0.98 0.29 -4.29
CA TRP A 36 -1.69 0.39 -5.57
C TRP A 36 -3.19 0.62 -5.36
N ARG A 37 -3.82 -0.10 -4.41
CA ARG A 37 -5.24 0.07 -4.10
C ARG A 37 -5.54 1.48 -3.60
N TRP A 38 -4.73 2.03 -2.70
CA TRP A 38 -4.88 3.41 -2.23
C TRP A 38 -4.95 4.40 -3.39
N PHE A 39 -4.01 4.32 -4.33
CA PHE A 39 -3.99 5.23 -5.47
C PHE A 39 -5.17 5.08 -6.40
N THR A 40 -5.57 3.83 -6.68
CA THR A 40 -6.72 3.53 -7.54
C THR A 40 -8.00 4.11 -6.95
N ASP A 41 -8.21 3.97 -5.63
CA ASP A 41 -9.43 4.42 -4.96
C ASP A 41 -9.43 5.94 -4.73
N TYR A 42 -8.29 6.54 -4.35
CA TYR A 42 -8.20 7.96 -4.00
C TYR A 42 -8.07 8.87 -5.24
N TYR A 43 -7.33 8.44 -6.26
CA TYR A 43 -7.05 9.24 -7.46
C TYR A 43 -7.79 8.78 -8.72
N GLY A 44 -8.77 7.91 -8.60
CA GLY A 44 -9.66 7.54 -9.70
C GLY A 44 -9.00 6.69 -10.79
N GLY A 45 -8.14 5.75 -10.40
CA GLY A 45 -7.72 4.65 -11.28
C GLY A 45 -6.28 4.67 -11.78
N THR A 46 -5.44 5.64 -11.38
CA THR A 46 -4.00 5.58 -11.70
C THR A 46 -3.10 6.08 -10.56
N PRO A 47 -1.96 5.40 -10.29
CA PRO A 47 -0.93 5.90 -9.37
C PRO A 47 -0.26 7.20 -9.84
N TRP A 48 -0.33 7.50 -11.14
CA TRP A 48 0.24 8.68 -11.79
C TRP A 48 -0.38 10.01 -11.37
N ASN A 49 -1.55 9.99 -10.75
CA ASN A 49 -2.21 11.17 -10.19
C ASN A 49 -1.72 11.51 -8.77
N GLY A 50 -0.93 10.64 -8.14
CA GLY A 50 -0.44 10.77 -6.77
C GLY A 50 0.85 11.59 -6.64
N GLU A 51 0.86 12.84 -7.12
CA GLU A 51 2.03 13.73 -7.05
C GLU A 51 2.59 13.87 -5.62
N GLU A 52 1.75 13.74 -4.60
CA GLU A 52 2.12 13.85 -3.18
C GLU A 52 2.89 12.61 -2.64
N PHE A 53 2.80 11.48 -3.34
CA PHE A 53 3.38 10.17 -3.01
C PHE A 53 4.07 9.53 -4.23
N PHE A 54 4.89 10.32 -4.92
CA PHE A 54 5.54 9.95 -6.17
C PHE A 54 6.32 8.63 -6.07
N SER A 55 7.10 8.44 -5.00
CA SER A 55 7.98 7.28 -4.85
C SER A 55 7.16 6.00 -4.67
N LEU A 56 6.14 6.03 -3.82
CA LEU A 56 5.21 4.91 -3.62
C LEU A 56 4.42 4.58 -4.88
N ALA A 57 3.92 5.61 -5.58
CA ALA A 57 3.17 5.45 -6.83
C ALA A 57 4.00 4.72 -7.89
N HIS A 58 5.23 5.16 -8.11
CA HIS A 58 6.16 4.53 -9.05
C HIS A 58 6.61 3.13 -8.60
N TRP A 59 6.78 2.93 -7.29
CA TRP A 59 7.17 1.63 -6.75
C TRP A 59 6.07 0.58 -6.87
N CYS A 60 4.80 0.94 -6.62
CA CYS A 60 3.69 0.00 -6.70
C CYS A 60 3.26 -0.31 -8.16
N ASP A 61 3.48 0.62 -9.09
CA ASP A 61 3.25 0.40 -10.53
C ASP A 61 4.19 -0.67 -11.13
N GLY A 62 5.33 -0.94 -10.47
CA GLY A 62 6.24 -2.01 -10.87
C GLY A 62 7.02 -1.72 -12.16
N GLY A 63 7.12 -0.44 -12.54
CA GLY A 63 7.90 0.01 -13.69
C GLY A 63 9.41 -0.31 -13.58
N PRO A 64 10.18 -0.09 -14.65
CA PRO A 64 11.58 -0.52 -14.76
C PRO A 64 12.53 0.05 -13.70
N HIS A 65 12.13 1.14 -13.03
CA HIS A 65 12.89 1.80 -11.97
C HIS A 65 12.31 1.59 -10.57
N ALA A 66 11.23 0.82 -10.41
CA ALA A 66 10.55 0.64 -9.13
C ALA A 66 11.49 0.13 -8.03
N GLU A 67 12.35 -0.85 -8.35
CA GLU A 67 13.33 -1.42 -7.40
C GLU A 67 14.53 -0.50 -7.12
N GLN A 68 14.69 0.58 -7.88
CA GLN A 68 15.78 1.56 -7.71
C GLN A 68 15.41 2.66 -6.71
N ILE A 69 14.13 2.79 -6.38
CA ILE A 69 13.63 3.81 -5.45
C ILE A 69 14.13 3.47 -4.05
N ALA A 70 14.71 4.46 -3.36
CA ALA A 70 15.29 4.23 -2.05
C ALA A 70 14.20 3.82 -1.05
N ARG A 71 14.43 2.73 -0.33
CA ARG A 71 13.49 2.26 0.71
C ARG A 71 13.19 3.30 1.77
N SER A 72 14.12 4.18 2.10
CA SER A 72 13.90 5.30 3.02
C SER A 72 12.86 6.29 2.49
N GLN A 73 12.83 6.55 1.17
CA GLN A 73 11.81 7.39 0.54
C GLN A 73 10.44 6.69 0.58
N LEU A 74 10.39 5.40 0.25
CA LEU A 74 9.17 4.60 0.34
C LEU A 74 8.61 4.56 1.77
N ALA A 75 9.48 4.37 2.77
CA ALA A 75 9.08 4.35 4.17
C ALA A 75 8.56 5.73 4.65
N ALA A 76 9.20 6.82 4.21
CA ALA A 76 8.76 8.18 4.55
C ALA A 76 7.38 8.50 3.95
N GLU A 77 7.16 8.16 2.68
CA GLU A 77 5.87 8.33 2.03
C GLU A 77 4.80 7.40 2.62
N ALA A 78 5.15 6.16 2.98
CA ALA A 78 4.21 5.24 3.64
C ALA A 78 3.80 5.71 5.03
N ALA A 79 4.72 6.32 5.79
CA ALA A 79 4.39 6.93 7.07
C ALA A 79 3.45 8.13 6.93
N ARG A 80 3.64 8.97 5.90
CA ARG A 80 2.71 10.06 5.57
C ARG A 80 1.33 9.52 5.20
N LEU A 81 1.29 8.49 4.35
CA LEU A 81 0.06 7.84 3.93
C LEU A 81 -0.70 7.25 5.14
N LEU A 82 0.02 6.61 6.08
CA LEU A 82 -0.60 6.12 7.31
C LEU A 82 -1.21 7.24 8.15
N ALA A 83 -0.59 8.42 8.19
CA ALA A 83 -1.16 9.57 8.89
C ALA A 83 -2.45 10.07 8.23
N GLU A 84 -2.48 10.11 6.89
CA GLU A 84 -3.68 10.49 6.13
C GLU A 84 -4.82 9.49 6.31
N VAL A 85 -4.53 8.19 6.24
CA VAL A 85 -5.54 7.14 6.43
C VAL A 85 -6.10 7.12 7.86
N ARG A 86 -5.35 7.62 8.83
CA ARG A 86 -5.84 7.81 10.21
C ARG A 86 -6.67 9.09 10.38
N ASP A 87 -6.63 10.01 9.43
CA ASP A 87 -7.51 11.18 9.42
C ASP A 87 -8.92 10.76 8.97
N PRO A 88 -9.95 10.91 9.83
CA PRO A 88 -11.32 10.54 9.48
C PRO A 88 -11.84 11.22 8.22
N ALA A 89 -11.42 12.45 7.91
CA ALA A 89 -11.87 13.20 6.74
C ALA A 89 -11.35 12.59 5.42
N ILE A 90 -10.13 12.06 5.44
CA ILE A 90 -9.53 11.38 4.29
C ILE A 90 -10.00 9.93 4.22
N ALA A 91 -9.98 9.21 5.35
CA ALA A 91 -10.47 7.83 5.44
C ALA A 91 -11.90 7.71 4.89
N THR A 92 -12.82 8.60 5.29
CA THR A 92 -14.21 8.59 4.80
C THR A 92 -14.30 8.66 3.27
N ARG A 93 -13.43 9.44 2.61
CA ARG A 93 -13.39 9.51 1.14
C ARG A 93 -12.94 8.17 0.55
N TRP A 94 -11.93 7.55 1.13
CA TRP A 94 -11.50 6.22 0.69
C TRP A 94 -12.63 5.17 0.82
N HIS A 95 -13.38 5.17 1.92
CA HIS A 95 -14.54 4.27 2.12
C HIS A 95 -15.69 4.46 1.16
N THR A 96 -15.94 5.69 0.72
CA THR A 96 -17.04 5.90 -0.24
C THR A 96 -16.83 5.16 -1.57
N TRP A 97 -15.60 4.76 -1.87
CA TRP A 97 -15.22 4.01 -3.07
C TRP A 97 -15.04 2.50 -2.80
N ASP A 98 -14.89 2.11 -1.53
CA ASP A 98 -14.96 0.73 -1.05
C ASP A 98 -16.01 0.59 0.07
N PRO A 99 -17.31 0.46 -0.28
CA PRO A 99 -18.39 0.38 0.70
C PRO A 99 -18.35 -0.90 1.56
N ALA A 100 -17.47 -1.86 1.25
CA ALA A 100 -17.26 -3.08 2.03
C ALA A 100 -16.03 -2.99 2.96
N GLY A 101 -15.14 -2.02 2.75
CA GLY A 101 -13.94 -1.82 3.56
C GLY A 101 -14.24 -1.10 4.88
N ASP A 102 -13.73 -1.64 5.98
CA ASP A 102 -13.74 -0.99 7.30
C ASP A 102 -12.50 -0.08 7.45
N PRO A 103 -12.64 1.19 7.90
CA PRO A 103 -11.52 2.13 8.04
C PRO A 103 -10.40 1.64 8.93
N HIS A 104 -10.78 0.89 9.96
CA HIS A 104 -9.80 0.32 10.85
C HIS A 104 -8.95 -0.74 10.14
N THR A 105 -9.57 -1.63 9.36
CA THR A 105 -8.86 -2.66 8.58
C THR A 105 -7.98 -2.06 7.49
N ALA A 106 -8.43 -0.98 6.84
CA ALA A 106 -7.66 -0.28 5.82
C ALA A 106 -6.42 0.42 6.44
N ALA A 107 -6.57 1.03 7.62
CA ALA A 107 -5.47 1.58 8.40
C ALA A 107 -4.48 0.51 8.86
N LEU A 108 -4.95 -0.69 9.23
CA LEU A 108 -4.07 -1.83 9.57
C LEU A 108 -3.23 -2.26 8.37
N ALA A 109 -3.81 -2.32 7.17
CA ALA A 109 -3.09 -2.63 5.94
C ALA A 109 -1.98 -1.62 5.65
N VAL A 110 -2.29 -0.32 5.71
CA VAL A 110 -1.28 0.72 5.48
C VAL A 110 -0.21 0.73 6.58
N ALA A 111 -0.57 0.42 7.82
CA ALA A 111 0.40 0.27 8.91
C ALA A 111 1.37 -0.89 8.65
N ALA A 112 0.86 -2.06 8.27
CA ALA A 112 1.68 -3.21 7.93
C ALA A 112 2.63 -2.93 6.74
N MET A 113 2.16 -2.18 5.74
CA MET A 113 2.99 -1.70 4.62
C MET A 113 4.10 -0.76 5.09
N ALA A 114 3.77 0.23 5.91
CA ALA A 114 4.76 1.17 6.45
C ALA A 114 5.83 0.45 7.28
N GLU A 115 5.44 -0.52 8.13
CA GLU A 115 6.36 -1.34 8.91
C GLU A 115 7.27 -2.20 8.02
N PHE A 116 6.72 -2.84 6.98
CA PHE A 116 7.49 -3.62 6.01
C PHE A 116 8.57 -2.77 5.33
N LEU A 117 8.21 -1.56 4.89
CA LEU A 117 9.14 -0.63 4.23
C LEU A 117 10.19 -0.08 5.21
N HIS A 118 9.81 0.17 6.46
CA HIS A 118 10.72 0.65 7.49
C HIS A 118 11.74 -0.42 7.92
N ALA A 119 11.31 -1.66 8.13
CA ALA A 119 12.20 -2.77 8.50
C ALA A 119 13.30 -3.03 7.45
N GLY A 120 13.01 -2.77 6.17
CA GLY A 120 13.98 -2.87 5.09
C GLY A 120 14.89 -1.64 4.93
N ALA A 121 14.58 -0.51 5.54
CA ALA A 121 15.34 0.74 5.39
C ALA A 121 16.62 0.77 6.26
N GLY A 122 16.70 -0.06 7.31
CA GLY A 122 17.85 -0.13 8.23
C GLY A 122 19.00 -1.06 7.81
N GLN A 123 18.94 -1.72 6.65
CA GLN A 123 19.93 -2.74 6.25
C GLN A 123 21.00 -2.27 5.25
N HIS A 124 21.18 -0.96 5.06
CA HIS A 124 22.29 -0.39 4.27
C HIS A 124 22.89 0.86 4.93
N GLY A 125 23.44 0.67 6.13
CA GLY A 125 24.34 1.62 6.79
C GLY A 125 25.73 1.03 6.92
#